data_AF-A0A6A7KNR5-F1
#
_entry.id   AF-A0A6A7KNR5-F1
#
_cell.length_a   1.000
_cell.length_b   1.000
_cell.length_c   1.000
_cell.angle_alpha   90.00
_cell.angle_beta   90.00
_cell.angle_gamma   90.00
#
_symmetry.space_group_name_H-M   'P 1'
#
loop_
_entity.id
_entity.type
_entity.pdbx_description
1 polymer ?
#
loop_
_entity_poly.entity_id
_entity_poly.type
_entity_poly.pdbx_seq_one_letter_code
_entity_poly.pdbx_strand_id
1 'polypeptide(L)'
;MTVRILTGDFFEVPQTAAEIHAMWRSKLPSPAPEMIEYLSEQADFVPKVAMAEAIGKQPRGGHWNGGIAVLRNNGLIELQGERLRLCEELRG
;
A
#
# COMPACT_ATOMS: atom_id res chain seq x y z
N MET A 1 14.77 -6.55 -33.48
CA MET A 1 13.51 -6.59 -34.26
C MET A 1 12.66 -5.43 -33.77
N THR A 2 12.59 -4.36 -34.55
CA THR A 2 12.01 -3.08 -34.15
C THR A 2 10.53 -3.06 -34.53
N VAL A 3 9.65 -2.83 -33.54
CA VAL A 3 8.22 -2.62 -33.78
C VAL A 3 7.94 -1.13 -33.66
N ARG A 4 7.37 -0.53 -34.71
CA ARG A 4 6.74 0.80 -34.68
C ARG A 4 5.27 0.62 -34.30
N ILE A 5 4.79 1.38 -33.32
CA ILE A 5 3.35 1.51 -33.04
C ILE A 5 2.96 2.96 -33.29
N LEU A 6 1.97 3.15 -34.17
CA LEU A 6 1.36 4.42 -34.54
C LEU A 6 0.06 4.59 -33.74
N THR A 7 0.13 5.01 -32.47
CA THR A 7 -0.95 5.69 -31.71
C THR A 7 -0.43 5.96 -30.29
N GLY A 8 -0.73 7.14 -29.76
CA GLY A 8 -0.02 7.78 -28.65
C GLY A 8 0.23 6.92 -27.41
N ASP A 9 1.52 6.88 -27.04
CA ASP A 9 2.16 6.62 -25.76
C ASP A 9 1.49 5.62 -24.79
N PHE A 10 1.98 4.38 -24.85
CA PHE A 10 2.08 3.52 -23.67
C PHE A 10 3.55 3.14 -23.45
N PHE A 11 4.28 3.99 -22.74
CA PHE A 11 5.46 3.57 -22.01
C PHE A 11 5.02 3.27 -20.58
N GLU A 12 4.65 2.02 -20.29
CA GLU A 12 4.67 1.57 -18.90
C GLU A 12 6.07 1.02 -18.62
N VAL A 13 6.89 1.91 -18.05
CA VAL A 13 8.14 1.62 -17.36
C VAL A 13 7.89 0.47 -16.38
N PRO A 14 8.83 -0.48 -16.16
CA PRO A 14 8.73 -1.37 -15.01
C PRO A 14 8.73 -0.50 -13.75
N GLN A 15 7.56 -0.24 -13.16
CA GLN A 15 7.48 0.40 -11.87
C GLN A 15 7.96 -0.62 -10.85
N THR A 16 9.14 -0.40 -10.29
CA THR A 16 9.63 -1.22 -9.17
C THR A 16 8.69 -1.03 -7.97
N ALA A 17 8.59 -2.04 -7.09
CA ALA A 17 7.77 -1.92 -5.87
C ALA A 17 8.11 -0.64 -5.08
N ALA A 18 9.39 -0.27 -5.02
CA ALA A 18 9.86 0.96 -4.40
C ALA A 18 9.32 2.24 -5.04
N GLU A 19 9.23 2.31 -6.37
CA GLU A 19 8.65 3.45 -7.09
C GLU A 19 7.13 3.54 -6.90
N ILE A 20 6.44 2.40 -6.88
CA ILE A 20 5.01 2.34 -6.59
C ILE A 20 4.73 2.82 -5.17
N HIS A 21 5.57 2.42 -4.19
CA HIS A 21 5.48 2.90 -2.81
C HIS A 21 5.71 4.40 -2.71
N ALA A 22 6.77 4.91 -3.34
CA ALA A 22 7.06 6.34 -3.36
C ALA A 22 5.90 7.16 -3.95
N MET A 23 5.30 6.68 -5.04
CA MET A 23 4.11 7.30 -5.63
C MET A 23 2.95 7.33 -4.63
N TRP A 24 2.60 6.20 -4.02
CA TRP A 24 1.48 6.14 -3.08
C TRP A 24 1.71 6.97 -1.82
N ARG A 25 2.93 6.96 -1.27
CA ARG A 25 3.28 7.79 -0.11
C ARG A 25 3.06 9.28 -0.35
N SER A 26 3.26 9.76 -1.58
CA SER A 26 3.00 11.17 -1.93
C SER A 26 1.52 11.54 -2.01
N LYS A 27 0.62 10.56 -2.20
CA LYS A 27 -0.83 10.77 -2.42
C LYS A 27 -1.69 10.43 -1.22
N LEU A 28 -1.18 9.62 -0.29
CA LEU A 28 -1.95 9.09 0.82
C LEU A 28 -1.97 10.04 2.03
N PRO A 29 -3.14 10.28 2.65
CA PRO A 29 -3.22 11.01 3.90
C PRO A 29 -2.69 10.18 5.07
N SER A 30 -2.09 10.81 6.08
CA SER A 30 -1.70 10.12 7.32
C SER A 30 -2.93 9.48 7.97
N PRO A 31 -2.85 8.23 8.49
CA PRO A 31 -1.64 7.42 8.71
C PRO A 31 -1.33 6.40 7.59
N ALA A 32 -1.94 6.49 6.42
CA ALA A 32 -1.82 5.47 5.38
C ALA A 32 -0.39 5.28 4.81
N PRO A 33 0.47 6.33 4.67
CA PRO A 33 1.87 6.14 4.28
C PRO A 33 2.65 5.27 5.26
N GLU A 34 2.51 5.51 6.58
CA GLU A 34 3.22 4.74 7.62
C GLU A 34 2.74 3.28 7.67
N MET A 35 1.46 3.05 7.38
CA MET A 35 0.89 1.69 7.31
C MET A 35 1.49 0.88 6.15
N ILE A 36 1.63 1.46 4.94
CA ILE A 36 2.22 0.74 3.81
C ILE A 36 3.68 0.41 4.07
N GLU A 37 4.44 1.35 4.62
CA GLU A 37 5.83 1.14 5.00
C GLU A 37 5.96 -0.07 5.93
N TYR A 38 5.20 -0.07 7.02
CA TYR A 38 5.21 -1.19 7.94
C TYR A 38 4.85 -2.52 7.25
N LEU A 39 3.78 -2.54 6.42
CA LEU A 39 3.33 -3.77 5.76
C LEU A 39 4.25 -4.26 4.67
N SER A 40 5.04 -3.38 4.06
CA SER A 40 6.04 -3.76 3.06
C SER A 40 7.15 -4.64 3.63
N GLU A 41 7.40 -4.53 4.93
CA GLU A 41 8.38 -5.33 5.66
C GLU A 41 7.81 -6.68 6.12
N GLN A 42 6.51 -6.93 5.91
CA GLN A 42 5.80 -8.11 6.40
C GLN A 42 5.50 -9.07 5.25
N ALA A 43 5.93 -10.32 5.36
CA ALA A 43 5.62 -11.35 4.36
C ALA A 43 4.15 -11.81 4.43
N ASP A 44 3.57 -11.78 5.63
CA ASP A 44 2.27 -12.38 5.95
C ASP A 44 1.25 -11.37 6.49
N PHE A 45 0.01 -11.84 6.66
CA PHE A 45 -1.06 -11.09 7.30
C PHE A 45 -0.72 -10.69 8.74
N VAL A 46 -0.78 -9.39 9.03
CA VAL A 46 -0.53 -8.84 10.37
C VAL A 46 -1.83 -8.36 11.02
N PRO A 47 -2.04 -8.61 12.33
CA PRO A 47 -3.17 -8.04 13.06
C PRO A 47 -3.16 -6.51 13.06
N LYS A 48 -4.32 -5.87 12.87
CA LYS A 48 -4.48 -4.40 12.94
C LYS A 48 -3.89 -3.80 14.22
N VAL A 49 -4.12 -4.46 15.35
CA VAL A 49 -3.63 -4.02 16.66
C VAL A 49 -2.11 -4.02 16.72
N ALA A 50 -1.48 -5.11 16.27
CA ALA A 50 -0.02 -5.23 16.24
C ALA A 50 0.62 -4.17 15.32
N MET A 51 0.02 -3.92 14.15
CA MET A 51 0.48 -2.82 13.27
C MET A 51 0.38 -1.47 13.98
N ALA A 52 -0.76 -1.16 14.60
CA ALA A 52 -0.95 0.12 15.28
C ALA A 52 0.10 0.35 16.37
N GLU A 53 0.34 -0.67 17.19
CA GLU A 53 1.37 -0.64 18.23
C GLU A 53 2.76 -0.42 17.63
N ALA A 54 3.11 -1.14 16.56
CA ALA A 54 4.41 -1.02 15.91
C ALA A 54 4.65 0.38 15.31
N ILE A 55 3.63 1.02 14.75
CA ILE A 55 3.73 2.37 14.18
C ILE A 55 3.41 3.48 15.21
N GLY A 56 3.27 3.15 16.49
CA GLY A 56 3.00 4.10 17.57
C GLY A 56 1.66 4.83 17.46
N LYS A 57 0.67 4.21 16.79
CA LYS A 57 -0.69 4.75 16.63
C LYS A 57 -1.67 3.99 17.51
N GLN A 58 -2.85 4.58 17.74
CA GLN A 58 -3.93 3.87 18.41
C GLN A 58 -4.71 3.02 17.39
N PRO A 59 -5.00 1.74 17.67
CA PRO A 59 -5.76 0.84 16.79
C PRO A 59 -7.28 1.15 16.79
N ARG A 60 -7.66 2.40 17.03
CA ARG A 60 -9.03 2.85 17.17
C ARG A 60 -9.15 4.33 16.83
N GLY A 61 -10.32 4.74 16.37
CA GLY A 61 -10.64 6.12 16.03
C GLY A 61 -10.65 6.41 14.53
N GLY A 62 -11.15 7.60 14.18
CA GLY A 62 -11.45 7.99 12.79
C GLY A 62 -10.22 8.04 11.88
N HIS A 63 -9.08 8.54 12.38
CA HIS A 63 -7.86 8.60 11.57
C HIS A 63 -7.28 7.21 11.25
N TRP A 64 -7.27 6.29 12.23
CA TRP A 64 -6.82 4.91 12.02
C TRP A 64 -7.71 4.16 11.03
N ASN A 65 -9.02 4.16 11.28
CA ASN A 65 -9.98 3.49 10.40
C ASN A 65 -10.04 4.15 9.02
N GLY A 66 -9.87 5.47 8.96
CA GLY A 66 -9.74 6.24 7.72
C GLY A 66 -8.53 5.81 6.91
N GLY A 67 -7.36 5.65 7.54
CA GLY A 67 -6.16 5.13 6.89
C GLY A 67 -6.39 3.75 6.27
N ILE A 68 -6.91 2.80 7.05
CA ILE A 68 -7.26 1.46 6.55
C ILE A 68 -8.27 1.52 5.40
N ALA A 69 -9.32 2.35 5.53
CA ALA A 69 -10.33 2.51 4.49
C ALA A 69 -9.74 3.07 3.20
N VAL A 70 -8.85 4.06 3.28
CA VAL A 70 -8.15 4.61 2.11
C VAL A 70 -7.30 3.53 1.45
N LEU A 71 -6.50 2.78 2.21
CA LEU A 71 -5.67 1.71 1.66
C LEU A 71 -6.51 0.64 0.95
N ARG A 72 -7.60 0.21 1.59
CA ARG A 72 -8.53 -0.78 1.02
C ARG A 72 -9.21 -0.24 -0.24
N ASN A 73 -9.71 0.99 -0.21
CA ASN A 73 -10.43 1.58 -1.33
C ASN A 73 -9.53 1.82 -2.56
N ASN A 74 -8.22 1.94 -2.35
CA ASN A 74 -7.22 2.02 -3.42
C ASN A 74 -6.62 0.65 -3.79
N GLY A 75 -7.12 -0.45 -3.22
CA GLY A 75 -6.65 -1.81 -3.54
C GLY A 75 -5.21 -2.10 -3.10
N LEU A 76 -4.70 -1.40 -2.09
CA LEU A 76 -3.29 -1.52 -1.65
C LEU A 76 -3.09 -2.61 -0.61
N ILE A 77 -4.18 -3.00 0.07
CA ILE A 77 -4.15 -4.02 1.10
C ILE A 77 -5.25 -5.05 0.89
N GLU A 78 -4.96 -6.26 1.34
CA GLU A 78 -5.93 -7.33 1.53
C GLU A 78 -6.35 -7.37 3.00
N LEU A 79 -7.63 -7.67 3.26
CA LEU A 79 -8.18 -7.80 4.60
C LEU A 79 -8.73 -9.21 4.81
N GLN A 80 -8.33 -9.83 5.91
CA GLN A 80 -8.90 -11.08 6.42
C GLN A 80 -9.31 -10.88 7.88
N GLY A 81 -10.56 -10.43 8.07
CA GLY A 81 -11.09 -10.04 9.38
C GLY A 81 -10.30 -8.89 10.01
N GLU A 82 -9.61 -9.19 11.12
CA GLU A 82 -8.77 -8.23 11.86
C GLU A 82 -7.30 -8.25 11.43
N ARG A 83 -6.97 -8.96 10.36
CA ARG A 83 -5.62 -9.00 9.80
C ARG A 83 -5.58 -8.35 8.43
N LEU A 84 -4.43 -7.79 8.11
CA LEU A 84 -4.19 -7.11 6.85
C LEU A 84 -2.81 -7.43 6.28
N ARG A 85 -2.68 -7.34 4.97
CA ARG A 85 -1.44 -7.61 4.23
C ARG A 85 -1.35 -6.66 3.05
N LEU A 86 -0.14 -6.30 2.64
CA LEU A 86 0.05 -5.55 1.39
C LEU A 86 -0.28 -6.45 0.19
N CYS A 87 -0.86 -5.90 -0.88
CA CYS A 87 -1.09 -6.67 -2.10
C CYS A 87 0.22 -7.23 -2.68
N GLU A 88 0.16 -8.37 -3.38
CA GLU A 88 1.36 -9.05 -3.90
C GLU A 88 2.17 -8.17 -4.84
N GLU A 89 1.50 -7.37 -5.68
CA GLU A 89 2.17 -6.49 -6.65
C GLU A 89 2.96 -5.34 -6.01
N LEU A 90 2.72 -5.10 -4.73
CA LEU A 90 3.37 -4.07 -3.94
C LEU A 90 4.44 -4.65 -3.01
N ARG A 91 4.61 -5.96 -2.93
CA ARG A 91 5.69 -6.58 -2.16
C ARG A 91 6.96 -6.60 -3.02
N GLY A 92 8.03 -6.03 -2.50
CA GLY A 92 9.34 -5.94 -3.17
C GLY A 92 10.14 -7.23 -3.05
#